data_AF-A0A946DBZ4-F1
#
_entry.id   AF-A0A946DBZ4-F1
#
_cell.length_a   1.000
_cell.length_b   1.000
_cell.length_c   1.000
_cell.angle_alpha   90.00
_cell.angle_beta   90.00
_cell.angle_gamma   90.00
#
_symmetry.space_group_name_H-M   'P 1'
#
loop_
_entity.id
_entity.type
_entity.pdbx_description
1 polymer ?
#
loop_
_entity_poly.entity_id
_entity_poly.type
_entity_poly.pdbx_seq_one_letter_code
_entity_poly.pdbx_strand_id
1 'polypeptide(L)'
;GMTIESNGWTAELSGIPQFGDVLTIEENLGGQGDNRNALLLSNLQNKDVLDGGNTNYQEAYSTMVGRVGTQAASAERQKESSEALLIQARDRKSSVTGVNLDEEAADLIRYQQAYEAASRIISTVQTMFDSLLNATR
;
A
#
# COMPACT_ATOMS: atom_id res chain seq x y z
N GLY A 1 -37.57 8.53 -44.79
CA GLY A 1 -37.18 8.28 -46.18
C GLY A 1 -37.71 6.94 -46.62
N MET A 2 -37.29 6.45 -47.79
CA MET A 2 -37.56 5.08 -48.22
C MET A 2 -36.48 4.17 -47.64
N THR A 3 -36.86 3.17 -46.85
CA THR A 3 -35.92 2.20 -46.29
C THR A 3 -35.73 1.05 -47.28
N ILE A 4 -34.47 0.74 -47.57
CA ILE A 4 -34.06 -0.43 -48.36
C ILE A 4 -33.36 -1.40 -47.40
N GLU A 5 -33.86 -2.62 -47.35
CA GLU A 5 -33.27 -3.70 -46.55
C GLU A 5 -32.85 -4.84 -47.48
N SER A 6 -31.59 -5.26 -47.40
CA SER A 6 -31.07 -6.39 -48.17
C SER A 6 -29.84 -6.97 -47.49
N ASN A 7 -29.65 -8.29 -47.54
CA ASN A 7 -28.46 -9.00 -47.03
C ASN A 7 -27.94 -8.52 -45.65
N GLY A 8 -28.85 -8.21 -44.71
CA GLY A 8 -28.51 -7.80 -43.34
C GLY A 8 -28.05 -6.34 -43.19
N TRP A 9 -28.01 -5.56 -44.26
CA TRP A 9 -27.80 -4.11 -44.21
C TRP A 9 -29.11 -3.36 -44.46
N THR A 10 -29.19 -2.17 -43.87
CA THR A 10 -30.31 -1.23 -43.98
C THR A 10 -29.77 0.10 -44.49
N ALA A 11 -30.43 0.68 -45.49
CA ALA A 11 -30.14 2.03 -45.96
C ALA A 11 -31.43 2.86 -45.99
N GLU A 12 -31.36 4.08 -45.49
CA GLU A 12 -32.47 5.04 -45.60
C GLU A 12 -32.17 6.04 -46.72
N LEU A 13 -32.98 6.02 -47.76
CA LEU A 13 -32.93 7.02 -48.82
C LEU A 13 -33.70 8.26 -48.37
N SER A 14 -33.03 9.41 -48.31
CA SER A 14 -33.64 10.71 -48.03
C SER A 14 -33.79 11.53 -49.32
N GLY A 15 -34.79 12.44 -49.33
CA GLY A 15 -35.11 13.26 -50.51
C GLY A 15 -36.33 12.78 -51.31
N ILE A 16 -36.64 13.50 -52.40
CA ILE A 16 -37.71 13.17 -53.35
C ILE A 16 -37.05 12.63 -54.62
N PRO A 17 -37.15 11.32 -54.93
CA PRO A 17 -36.60 10.76 -56.17
C PRO A 17 -37.24 11.39 -57.40
N GLN A 18 -36.45 11.69 -58.42
CA GLN A 18 -36.91 12.17 -59.71
C GLN A 18 -36.91 11.04 -60.75
N PHE A 19 -37.68 11.23 -61.82
CA PHE A 19 -37.70 10.28 -62.93
C PHE A 19 -36.31 10.20 -63.57
N GLY A 20 -35.72 9.01 -63.56
CA GLY A 20 -34.37 8.74 -64.07
C GLY A 20 -33.30 8.53 -62.99
N ASP A 21 -33.64 8.69 -61.70
CA ASP A 21 -32.71 8.39 -60.61
C ASP A 21 -32.38 6.89 -60.54
N VAL A 22 -31.09 6.58 -60.46
CA VAL A 22 -30.56 5.22 -60.28
C VAL A 22 -29.56 5.21 -59.13
N LEU A 23 -29.79 4.33 -58.15
CA LEU A 23 -28.84 4.02 -57.09
C LEU A 23 -28.29 2.61 -57.32
N THR A 24 -26.97 2.50 -57.42
CA THR A 24 -26.29 1.21 -57.59
C THR A 24 -25.52 0.87 -56.32
N ILE A 25 -25.70 -0.36 -55.84
CA ILE A 25 -25.00 -0.91 -54.68
C ILE A 25 -24.21 -2.11 -55.18
N GLU A 26 -22.89 -2.06 -55.03
CA GLU A 26 -21.96 -3.07 -55.52
C GLU A 26 -21.08 -3.59 -54.40
N GLU A 27 -20.67 -4.86 -54.51
CA GLU A 27 -19.68 -5.46 -53.63
C GLU A 27 -18.31 -4.82 -53.87
N ASN A 28 -17.55 -4.61 -52.80
CA ASN A 28 -16.19 -4.11 -52.91
C ASN A 28 -15.23 -5.24 -53.30
N LEU A 29 -15.23 -5.61 -54.59
CA LEU A 29 -14.43 -6.71 -55.16
C LEU A 29 -12.92 -6.37 -55.28
N GLY A 30 -12.53 -5.12 -55.02
CA GLY A 30 -11.16 -4.59 -55.13
C GLY A 30 -10.50 -4.23 -53.79
N GLY A 31 -10.96 -4.80 -52.67
CA GLY A 31 -10.53 -4.41 -51.31
C GLY A 31 -9.06 -4.68 -50.92
N GLN A 32 -8.21 -5.08 -51.86
CA GLN A 32 -6.78 -5.23 -51.61
C GLN A 32 -6.17 -3.83 -51.34
N GLY A 33 -5.88 -3.54 -50.07
CA GLY A 33 -5.41 -2.22 -49.62
C GLY A 33 -6.49 -1.34 -48.98
N ASP A 34 -7.75 -1.79 -48.89
CA ASP A 34 -8.79 -1.09 -48.16
C ASP A 34 -8.59 -1.26 -46.64
N ASN A 35 -8.19 -0.16 -45.98
CA ASN A 35 -7.94 -0.13 -44.54
C ASN A 35 -9.06 0.55 -43.74
N ARG A 36 -10.24 0.81 -44.32
CA ARG A 36 -11.32 1.53 -43.63
C ARG A 36 -11.72 0.87 -42.31
N ASN A 37 -11.82 -0.45 -42.28
CA ASN A 37 -12.11 -1.18 -41.03
C ASN A 37 -10.97 -1.08 -40.01
N ALA A 38 -9.72 -1.14 -40.46
CA ALA A 38 -8.57 -0.94 -39.58
C ALA A 38 -8.53 0.49 -39.01
N LEU A 39 -8.90 1.49 -39.81
CA LEU A 39 -9.04 2.87 -39.37
C LEU A 39 -10.17 3.03 -38.36
N LEU A 40 -11.33 2.40 -38.59
CA LEU A 40 -12.44 2.38 -37.64
C LEU A 40 -12.04 1.75 -36.30
N LEU A 41 -11.32 0.63 -36.33
CA LEU A 41 -10.80 -0.02 -35.13
C LEU A 41 -9.77 0.85 -34.40
N SER A 42 -8.85 1.49 -35.13
CA SER A 42 -7.88 2.44 -34.56
C SER A 42 -8.58 3.61 -33.87
N ASN A 43 -9.61 4.16 -34.51
CA ASN A 43 -10.38 5.29 -33.98
C ASN A 43 -11.18 4.95 -32.72
N LEU A 44 -11.48 3.68 -32.44
CA LEU A 44 -12.13 3.28 -31.19
C LEU A 44 -11.31 3.70 -29.96
N GLN A 45 -9.98 3.78 -30.06
CA GLN A 45 -9.12 4.23 -28.96
C GLN A 45 -9.53 5.60 -28.40
N ASN A 46 -10.02 6.49 -29.26
CA ASN A 46 -10.40 7.86 -28.93
C ASN A 46 -11.93 8.06 -28.84
N LYS A 47 -12.71 7.01 -29.11
CA LYS A 47 -14.17 7.09 -29.08
C LYS A 47 -14.67 6.85 -27.66
N ASP A 48 -15.55 7.71 -27.20
CA ASP A 48 -16.20 7.54 -25.90
C ASP A 48 -17.22 6.41 -25.98
N VAL A 49 -16.83 5.25 -25.43
CA VAL A 49 -17.61 4.01 -25.45
C VAL A 49 -17.74 3.37 -24.08
N LEU A 50 -16.94 3.84 -23.11
CA LEU A 50 -16.99 3.43 -21.71
C LEU A 50 -17.81 4.45 -20.92
N ASP A 51 -18.21 4.07 -19.70
CA ASP A 51 -18.94 4.94 -18.76
C ASP A 51 -20.19 5.60 -19.37
N GLY A 52 -21.02 4.78 -20.04
CA GLY A 52 -22.23 5.28 -20.71
C GLY A 52 -21.95 6.16 -21.95
N GLY A 53 -20.72 6.13 -22.48
CA GLY A 53 -20.32 6.92 -23.65
C GLY A 53 -19.66 8.26 -23.30
N ASN A 54 -19.08 8.39 -22.11
CA ASN A 54 -18.39 9.61 -21.66
C ASN A 54 -16.86 9.46 -21.59
N THR A 55 -16.34 8.23 -21.72
CA THR A 55 -14.92 7.95 -21.54
C THR A 55 -14.40 7.04 -22.65
N ASN A 56 -13.25 7.39 -23.21
CA ASN A 56 -12.53 6.54 -24.17
C ASN A 56 -11.55 5.58 -23.46
N TYR A 57 -10.99 4.63 -24.20
CA TYR A 57 -10.09 3.62 -23.64
C TYR A 57 -8.82 4.21 -23.04
N GLN A 58 -8.24 5.24 -23.67
CA GLN A 58 -7.02 5.88 -23.20
C GLN A 58 -7.24 6.56 -21.85
N GLU A 59 -8.32 7.33 -21.71
CA GLU A 59 -8.66 8.04 -20.49
C GLU A 59 -9.00 7.09 -19.34
N ALA A 60 -9.78 6.03 -19.61
CA ALA A 60 -10.06 4.99 -18.62
C ALA A 60 -8.77 4.31 -18.12
N TYR A 61 -7.86 3.98 -19.04
CA TYR A 61 -6.57 3.39 -18.69
C TYR A 61 -5.70 4.34 -17.87
N SER A 62 -5.54 5.59 -18.31
CA SER A 62 -4.78 6.61 -17.58
C SER A 62 -5.34 6.86 -16.18
N THR A 63 -6.66 6.91 -16.04
CA THR A 63 -7.34 7.06 -14.74
C THR A 63 -7.08 5.86 -13.83
N MET A 64 -7.16 4.65 -14.38
CA MET A 64 -6.89 3.43 -13.61
C MET A 64 -5.45 3.39 -13.11
N VAL A 65 -4.48 3.65 -13.99
CA VAL A 65 -3.05 3.68 -13.63
C VAL A 65 -2.77 4.79 -12.61
N GLY A 66 -3.34 5.98 -12.81
CA GLY A 66 -3.23 7.09 -11.87
C GLY A 66 -3.78 6.73 -10.49
N ARG A 67 -4.97 6.11 -10.43
CA ARG A 67 -5.57 5.66 -9.18
C ARG A 67 -4.69 4.65 -8.45
N VAL A 68 -4.18 3.63 -9.14
CA VAL A 68 -3.26 2.65 -8.55
C VAL A 68 -1.98 3.33 -8.03
N GLY A 69 -1.40 4.24 -8.82
CA GLY A 69 -0.19 4.98 -8.42
C GLY A 69 -0.41 5.83 -7.17
N THR A 70 -1.53 6.57 -7.11
CA THR A 70 -1.86 7.38 -5.91
C THR A 70 -2.11 6.52 -4.68
N GLN A 71 -2.79 5.37 -4.84
CA GLN A 71 -3.04 4.43 -3.75
C GLN A 71 -1.74 3.81 -3.22
N ALA A 72 -0.83 3.41 -4.12
CA ALA A 72 0.48 2.88 -3.75
C ALA A 72 1.32 3.93 -2.99
N ALA A 73 1.37 5.18 -3.50
CA ALA A 73 2.08 6.26 -2.84
C ALA A 73 1.50 6.60 -1.45
N SER A 74 0.17 6.52 -1.30
CA SER A 74 -0.48 6.70 -0.01
C SER A 74 -0.16 5.57 0.97
N ALA A 75 -0.12 4.32 0.49
CA ALA A 75 0.21 3.17 1.31
C ALA A 75 1.66 3.22 1.80
N GLU A 76 2.61 3.62 0.95
CA GLU A 76 4.03 3.76 1.36
C GLU A 76 4.19 4.82 2.45
N ARG A 77 3.58 6.00 2.30
CA ARG A 77 3.60 7.04 3.33
C ARG A 77 2.98 6.58 4.66
N GLN A 78 1.88 5.81 4.59
CA GLN A 78 1.25 5.27 5.79
C GLN A 78 2.15 4.24 6.48
N LYS A 79 2.85 3.41 5.70
CA LYS A 79 3.83 2.45 6.21
C LYS A 79 4.98 3.18 6.91
N GLU A 80 5.61 4.16 6.26
CA GLU A 80 6.70 4.97 6.85
C GLU A 80 6.27 5.63 8.18
N SER A 81 5.07 6.22 8.21
CA SER A 81 4.52 6.82 9.43
C SER A 81 4.31 5.78 10.54
N SER A 82 3.80 4.59 10.19
CA SER A 82 3.57 3.51 11.14
C SER A 82 4.88 2.92 11.67
N GLU A 83 5.91 2.83 10.83
CA GLU A 83 7.26 2.42 11.22
C GLU A 83 7.90 3.43 12.17
N ALA A 84 7.76 4.73 11.90
CA ALA A 84 8.23 5.79 12.80
C ALA A 84 7.54 5.72 14.17
N LEU A 85 6.22 5.51 14.20
CA LEU A 85 5.47 5.31 15.44
C LEU A 85 5.91 4.05 16.19
N LEU A 86 6.16 2.95 15.47
CA LEU A 86 6.65 1.71 16.07
C LEU A 86 8.03 1.90 16.71
N ILE A 87 8.95 2.58 16.03
CA ILE A 87 10.27 2.91 16.57
C ILE A 87 10.12 3.76 17.83
N GLN A 88 9.34 4.84 17.77
CA GLN A 88 9.11 5.70 18.92
C GLN A 88 8.50 4.94 20.12
N ALA A 89 7.55 4.04 19.87
CA ALA A 89 6.93 3.22 20.91
C ALA A 89 7.94 2.24 21.53
N ARG A 90 8.82 1.63 20.71
CA ARG A 90 9.90 0.76 21.20
C ARG A 90 10.91 1.52 22.04
N ASP A 91 11.31 2.72 21.61
CA ASP A 91 12.27 3.54 22.34
C ASP A 91 11.69 3.98 23.69
N ARG A 92 10.43 4.43 23.73
CA ARG A 92 9.72 4.75 24.98
C ARG A 92 9.57 3.54 25.90
N LYS A 93 9.30 2.36 25.34
CA LYS A 93 9.26 1.12 26.13
C LYS A 93 10.64 0.87 26.73
N SER A 94 11.69 0.90 25.91
CA SER A 94 13.08 0.68 26.33
C SER A 94 13.52 1.70 27.38
N SER A 95 13.10 2.97 27.31
CA SER A 95 13.47 3.97 28.32
C SER A 95 12.82 3.74 29.68
N VAL A 96 11.65 3.09 29.74
CA VAL A 96 10.92 2.82 30.99
C VAL A 96 11.26 1.43 31.55
N THR A 97 11.41 0.44 30.67
CA THR A 97 11.67 -0.96 31.06
C THR A 97 13.13 -1.34 30.97
N GLY A 98 13.97 -0.46 30.40
CA GLY A 98 15.40 -0.68 30.31
C GLY A 98 16.03 -0.52 31.68
N VAL A 99 16.86 -1.49 32.04
CA VAL A 99 17.72 -1.43 33.21
C VAL A 99 19.11 -0.99 32.79
N ASN A 100 19.75 -0.16 33.61
CA ASN A 100 21.14 0.21 33.37
C ASN A 100 22.03 -0.84 34.05
N LEU A 101 22.64 -1.72 33.25
CA LEU A 101 23.48 -2.81 33.77
C LEU A 101 24.67 -2.30 34.61
N ASP A 102 25.16 -1.08 34.35
CA ASP A 102 26.23 -0.49 35.14
C ASP A 102 25.73 -0.02 36.52
N GLU A 103 24.49 0.50 36.57
CA GLU A 103 23.84 0.89 37.82
C GLU A 103 23.46 -0.34 38.64
N GLU A 104 22.89 -1.37 38.00
CA GLU A 104 22.60 -2.66 38.63
C GLU A 104 23.89 -3.34 39.13
N ALA A 105 25.00 -3.25 38.39
CA ALA A 105 26.29 -3.79 38.81
C ALA A 105 26.88 -3.00 39.99
N ALA A 106 26.77 -1.66 39.99
CA ALA A 106 27.21 -0.83 41.11
C ALA A 106 26.39 -1.13 42.38
N ASP A 107 25.06 -1.26 42.25
CA ASP A 107 24.18 -1.67 43.35
C ASP A 107 24.50 -3.08 43.82
N LEU A 108 24.78 -4.02 42.91
CA LEU A 108 25.19 -5.37 43.25
C LEU A 108 26.50 -5.38 44.04
N ILE A 109 27.51 -4.61 43.62
CA ILE A 109 28.77 -4.46 44.37
C ILE A 109 28.50 -3.86 45.75
N ARG A 110 27.64 -2.83 45.84
CA ARG A 110 27.27 -2.21 47.10
C ARG A 110 26.58 -3.21 48.04
N TYR A 111 25.66 -4.03 47.53
CA TYR A 111 25.00 -5.08 48.32
C TYR A 111 25.99 -6.15 48.78
N GLN A 112 26.95 -6.55 47.93
CA GLN A 112 28.01 -7.48 48.33
C GLN A 112 28.87 -6.90 49.45
N GLN A 113 29.29 -5.62 49.35
CA GLN A 113 30.06 -4.96 50.40
C GLN A 113 29.27 -4.83 51.70
N ALA A 114 27.98 -4.47 51.62
CA ALA A 114 27.11 -4.41 52.79
C ALA A 114 26.96 -5.78 53.47
N TYR A 115 26.85 -6.86 52.68
CA TYR A 115 26.79 -8.24 53.18
C TYR A 115 28.09 -8.67 53.85
N GLU A 116 29.25 -8.34 53.26
CA GLU A 116 30.56 -8.58 53.88
C GLU A 116 30.72 -7.80 55.19
N ALA A 117 30.28 -6.54 55.23
CA ALA A 117 30.30 -5.74 56.46
C ALA A 117 29.40 -6.35 57.55
N ALA A 118 28.18 -6.76 57.18
CA ALA A 118 27.24 -7.41 58.10
C ALA A 118 27.80 -8.73 58.65
N SER A 119 28.42 -9.56 57.82
CA SER A 119 29.03 -10.82 58.27
C SER A 119 30.21 -10.61 59.23
N ARG A 120 31.02 -9.56 59.02
CA ARG A 120 32.07 -9.15 59.97
C ARG A 120 31.48 -8.69 61.30
N ILE A 121 30.41 -7.87 61.29
CA ILE A 121 29.71 -7.46 62.52
C ILE A 121 29.22 -8.68 63.29
N ILE A 122 28.56 -9.62 62.62
CA ILE A 122 28.07 -10.87 63.25
C ILE A 122 29.25 -11.64 63.88
N SER A 123 30.36 -11.77 63.16
CA SER A 123 31.56 -12.46 63.66
C SER A 123 32.14 -11.77 64.90
N THR A 124 32.16 -10.44 64.93
CA THR A 124 32.60 -9.67 66.09
C THR A 124 31.63 -9.84 67.27
N VAL A 125 30.32 -9.79 67.02
CA VAL A 125 29.30 -10.02 68.07
C VAL A 125 29.42 -11.43 68.65
N GLN A 126 29.62 -12.45 67.82
CA GLN A 126 29.87 -13.83 68.26
C GLN A 126 31.09 -13.90 69.19
N THR A 127 32.19 -13.26 68.78
CA THR A 127 33.42 -13.20 69.58
C THR A 127 33.21 -12.50 70.93
N MET A 128 32.44 -11.40 70.94
CA MET A 128 32.07 -10.69 72.17
C MET A 128 31.21 -11.57 73.08
N PHE A 129 30.24 -12.29 72.52
CA PHE A 129 29.37 -13.20 73.26
C PHE A 129 30.17 -14.33 73.91
N ASP A 130 31.05 -14.99 73.16
CA ASP A 130 31.92 -16.05 73.67
C ASP A 130 32.87 -15.53 74.76
N SER A 131 33.39 -14.30 74.61
CA SER A 131 34.26 -13.67 75.61
C SER A 131 33.52 -13.41 76.94
N LEU A 132 32.28 -12.90 76.86
CA LEU A 132 31.44 -12.69 78.04
C LEU A 132 31.13 -14.01 78.75
N LEU A 133 30.78 -15.05 77.98
CA LEU A 133 30.45 -16.38 78.52
C LEU A 133 31.65 -17.02 79.24
N ASN A 134 32.85 -16.87 78.69
CA ASN A 134 34.09 -17.33 79.32
C ASN A 134 34.48 -16.52 80.55
N ALA A 135 34.18 -15.22 80.61
CA ALA A 135 34.49 -14.37 81.77
C ALA A 135 33.54 -14.60 82.95
N THR A 136 32.33 -15.11 82.71
CA THR A 136 31.33 -15.45 83.75
C THR A 136 31.40 -16.89 84.26
N ARG A 137 32.32 -17.71 83.72
CA ARG A 137 32.65 -19.05 84.23
C ARG A 137 33.82 -18.98 85.20
#